data_AF-D8J594-F1
#
_entry.id   AF-D8J594-F1
#
_cell.length_a   1.000
_cell.length_b   1.000
_cell.length_c   1.000
_cell.angle_alpha   90.00
_cell.angle_beta   90.00
_cell.angle_gamma   90.00
#
_symmetry.space_group_name_H-M   'P 1'
#
loop_
_entity.id
_entity.type
_entity.pdbx_description
1 polymer ?
#
loop_
_entity_poly.entity_id
_entity_poly.type
_entity_poly.pdbx_seq_one_letter_code
_entity_poly.pdbx_strand_id
1 'polypeptide(L)'
;MSASDFEERVVTVPLRDAKAQASHERADKAMSIVRGHLAKHFSVDEDAVRLDPSINEAVWERGRRKPPSKLRVRAARFTEEGEALVEAELAR
;
A
#
# COMPACT_ATOMS: atom_id res chain seq x y z
N MET A 1 -8.24 27.28 7.10
CA MET A 1 -7.10 26.70 6.37
C MET A 1 -7.67 25.61 5.47
N SER A 2 -7.92 25.92 4.19
CA SER A 2 -8.48 24.98 3.20
C SER A 2 -7.36 24.12 2.61
N ALA A 3 -7.47 22.79 2.74
CA ALA A 3 -6.71 21.82 1.96
C ALA A 3 -7.32 20.40 2.05
N SER A 4 -8.65 20.25 2.18
CA SER A 4 -9.21 19.02 2.77
C SER A 4 -9.51 17.86 1.84
N ASP A 5 -9.57 18.02 0.51
CA ASP A 5 -10.34 17.02 -0.26
C ASP A 5 -9.52 16.15 -1.22
N PHE A 6 -8.24 16.48 -1.46
CA PHE A 6 -7.38 15.67 -2.32
C PHE A 6 -5.90 15.78 -1.92
N GLU A 7 -5.28 14.63 -1.69
CA GLU A 7 -3.85 14.54 -1.38
C GLU A 7 -3.19 13.38 -2.11
N GLU A 8 -2.30 13.69 -3.05
CA GLU A 8 -1.52 12.70 -3.78
C GLU A 8 -0.04 12.81 -3.40
N ARG A 9 0.58 11.67 -3.08
CA ARG A 9 2.03 11.59 -2.86
C ARG A 9 2.60 10.23 -3.23
N VAL A 10 3.87 10.22 -3.63
CA VAL A 10 4.64 9.00 -3.83
C VAL A 10 5.33 8.63 -2.53
N VAL A 11 5.05 7.42 -2.03
CA VAL A 11 5.58 6.89 -0.77
C VAL A 11 6.42 5.64 -1.06
N THR A 12 7.50 5.47 -0.32
CA THR A 12 8.28 4.22 -0.36
C THR A 12 7.92 3.36 0.84
N VAL A 13 7.23 2.26 0.62
CA VAL A 13 6.83 1.30 1.66
C VAL A 13 7.98 0.32 1.92
N PRO A 14 8.50 0.23 3.16
CA PRO A 14 9.47 -0.80 3.53
C PRO A 14 8.76 -2.13 3.78
N LEU A 15 9.14 -3.20 3.06
CA LEU A 15 8.56 -4.54 3.19
C LEU A 15 9.45 -5.51 3.98
N ARG A 16 10.46 -4.98 4.68
CA ARG A 16 11.42 -5.79 5.46
C ARG A 16 10.75 -6.65 6.53
N ASP A 17 9.64 -6.18 7.09
CA ASP A 17 8.92 -6.87 8.16
C ASP A 17 8.20 -8.14 7.66
N ALA A 18 8.01 -8.27 6.33
CA ALA A 18 7.54 -9.52 5.74
C ALA A 18 8.53 -10.67 5.98
N LYS A 19 9.81 -10.40 6.23
CA LYS A 19 10.82 -11.43 6.53
C LYS A 19 10.62 -12.11 7.88
N ALA A 20 9.84 -11.50 8.79
CA ALA A 20 9.48 -12.11 10.06
C ALA A 20 8.53 -13.30 9.90
N GLN A 21 7.81 -13.37 8.78
CA GLN A 21 6.93 -14.50 8.44
C GLN A 21 7.68 -15.62 7.73
N ALA A 22 7.06 -16.81 7.73
CA ALA A 22 7.56 -17.98 7.03
C ALA A 22 7.77 -17.65 5.55
N SER A 23 8.81 -18.23 4.94
CA SER A 23 9.22 -17.86 3.58
C SER A 23 8.08 -17.99 2.58
N HIS A 24 7.19 -18.96 2.74
CA HIS A 24 6.06 -19.19 1.84
C HIS A 24 4.86 -18.25 2.05
N GLU A 25 4.88 -17.35 3.03
CA GLU A 25 3.77 -16.42 3.35
C GLU A 25 4.18 -14.95 3.18
N ARG A 26 5.40 -14.70 2.69
CA ARG A 26 5.99 -13.36 2.69
C ARG A 26 5.27 -12.38 1.77
N ALA A 27 4.85 -12.81 0.58
CA ALA A 27 4.10 -11.95 -0.32
C ALA A 27 2.73 -11.55 0.28
N ASP A 28 2.04 -12.49 0.94
CA ASP A 28 0.78 -12.20 1.63
C ASP A 28 1.01 -11.16 2.73
N LYS A 29 2.05 -11.35 3.55
CA LYS A 29 2.40 -10.40 4.59
C LYS A 29 2.82 -9.04 4.03
N ALA A 30 3.52 -9.03 2.90
CA ALA A 30 3.91 -7.79 2.22
C ALA A 30 2.67 -6.98 1.80
N MET A 31 1.63 -7.62 1.26
CA MET A 31 0.38 -6.94 0.92
C MET A 31 -0.30 -6.31 2.14
N SER A 32 -0.35 -7.03 3.27
CA SER A 32 -0.87 -6.46 4.52
C SER A 32 -0.03 -5.28 5.01
N ILE A 33 1.30 -5.33 4.87
CA ILE A 33 2.18 -4.22 5.24
C ILE A 33 1.92 -3.00 4.36
N VAL A 34 1.74 -3.17 3.04
CA VAL A 34 1.40 -2.06 2.14
C VAL A 34 0.10 -1.40 2.58
N ARG A 35 -0.96 -2.20 2.82
CA ARG A 35 -2.26 -1.70 3.28
C ARG A 35 -2.14 -0.91 4.59
N GLY A 36 -1.56 -1.49 5.62
CA GLY A 36 -1.41 -0.84 6.93
C GLY A 36 -0.50 0.40 6.89
N HIS A 37 0.52 0.40 6.04
CA HIS A 37 1.38 1.58 5.84
C HIS A 37 0.60 2.73 5.21
N LEU A 38 -0.19 2.47 4.17
CA LEU A 38 -1.02 3.50 3.54
C LEU A 38 -2.10 4.02 4.49
N ALA A 39 -2.82 3.12 5.16
CA ALA A 39 -3.84 3.45 6.16
C ALA A 39 -3.28 4.40 7.24
N LYS A 40 -2.14 4.05 7.84
CA LYS A 40 -1.49 4.86 8.88
C LYS A 40 -1.02 6.23 8.37
N HIS A 41 -0.44 6.30 7.18
CA HIS A 41 0.16 7.54 6.67
C HIS A 41 -0.86 8.51 6.08
N PHE A 42 -1.99 8.01 5.60
CA PHE A 42 -3.09 8.81 5.08
C PHE A 42 -4.24 9.00 6.08
N SER A 43 -4.11 8.43 7.29
CA SER A 43 -5.12 8.50 8.36
C SER A 43 -6.50 8.01 7.91
N VAL A 44 -6.53 6.82 7.32
CA VAL A 44 -7.74 6.12 6.91
C VAL A 44 -7.74 4.71 7.51
N ASP A 45 -8.91 4.08 7.57
CA ASP A 45 -9.02 2.68 7.98
C ASP A 45 -8.47 1.73 6.90
N GLU A 46 -8.04 0.53 7.30
CA GLU A 46 -7.37 -0.41 6.39
C GLU A 46 -8.29 -0.94 5.27
N ASP A 47 -9.59 -1.00 5.52
CA ASP A 47 -10.65 -1.39 4.59
C ASP A 47 -10.94 -0.30 3.55
N ALA A 48 -10.71 0.97 3.87
CA ALA A 48 -10.83 2.09 2.93
C ALA A 48 -9.65 2.20 1.94
N VAL A 49 -8.61 1.36 2.08
CA VAL A 49 -7.45 1.34 1.17
C VAL A 49 -7.72 0.40 -0.02
N ARG A 50 -7.82 0.98 -1.21
CA ARG A 50 -7.91 0.26 -2.49
C ARG A 50 -6.52 0.13 -3.11
N LEU A 51 -6.05 -1.10 -3.26
CA LEU A 51 -4.79 -1.40 -3.91
C LEU A 51 -5.06 -1.80 -5.36
N ASP A 52 -4.48 -1.07 -6.30
CA ASP A 52 -4.50 -1.43 -7.71
C ASP A 52 -3.78 -2.78 -7.95
N PRO A 53 -4.23 -3.62 -8.90
CA PRO A 53 -3.57 -4.88 -9.22
C PRO A 53 -2.08 -4.76 -9.55
N SER A 54 -1.60 -3.62 -10.07
CA SER A 54 -0.17 -3.39 -10.34
C SER A 54 0.71 -3.53 -9.10
N ILE A 55 0.21 -3.17 -7.91
CA ILE A 55 0.91 -3.37 -6.64
C ILE A 55 1.03 -4.87 -6.34
N ASN A 56 -0.06 -5.60 -6.54
CA ASN A 56 -0.07 -7.05 -6.34
C ASN A 56 0.90 -7.74 -7.30
N GLU A 57 0.84 -7.42 -8.59
CA GLU A 57 1.75 -7.97 -9.59
C GLU A 57 3.21 -7.69 -9.25
N ALA A 58 3.55 -6.47 -8.82
CA ALA A 58 4.91 -6.11 -8.41
C ALA A 58 5.39 -6.86 -7.15
N VAL A 59 4.51 -7.08 -6.18
CA VAL A 59 4.84 -7.85 -4.96
C VAL A 59 5.05 -9.33 -5.29
N TRP A 60 4.27 -9.87 -6.23
CA TRP A 60 4.26 -11.29 -6.60
C TRP A 60 5.16 -11.64 -7.79
N GLU A 61 5.82 -10.67 -8.42
CA GLU A 61 6.69 -10.83 -9.62
C GLU A 61 7.73 -11.96 -9.47
N ARG A 62 8.32 -12.09 -8.28
CA ARG A 62 9.36 -13.10 -7.97
C ARG A 62 8.81 -14.31 -7.20
N GLY A 63 7.49 -14.46 -7.22
CA GLY A 63 6.73 -15.47 -6.50
C GLY A 63 6.54 -15.19 -5.01
N ARG A 64 5.68 -16.00 -4.38
CA ARG A 64 5.23 -15.84 -2.98
C ARG A 64 6.37 -15.71 -1.95
N ARG A 65 7.53 -16.29 -2.25
CA ARG A 65 8.67 -16.39 -1.30
C ARG A 65 9.62 -15.20 -1.29
N LYS A 66 9.62 -14.39 -2.35
CA LYS A 66 10.64 -13.37 -2.59
C LYS A 66 10.01 -12.02 -2.94
N PRO A 67 9.11 -11.45 -2.11
CA PRO A 67 8.63 -10.10 -2.36
C PRO A 67 9.78 -9.08 -2.34
N PRO A 68 9.64 -7.94 -3.02
CA PRO A 68 10.63 -6.87 -3.00
C PRO A 68 10.84 -6.34 -1.57
N SER A 69 12.02 -5.78 -1.28
CA SER A 69 12.35 -5.25 0.06
C SER A 69 11.76 -3.87 0.33
N LYS A 70 11.48 -3.12 -0.74
CA LYS A 70 10.84 -1.80 -0.75
C LYS A 70 9.94 -1.73 -1.97
N LEU A 71 8.81 -1.03 -1.85
CA LEU A 71 7.90 -0.76 -2.96
C LEU A 71 7.60 0.73 -3.03
N ARG A 72 7.76 1.34 -4.19
CA ARG A 72 7.35 2.73 -4.43
C ARG A 72 5.90 2.71 -4.91
N VAL A 73 5.04 3.43 -4.20
CA VAL A 73 3.60 3.46 -4.42
C VAL A 73 3.18 4.91 -4.54
N ARG A 74 2.41 5.25 -5.56
CA ARG A 74 1.68 6.51 -5.64
C ARG A 74 0.34 6.27 -4.99
N ALA A 75 0.02 7.09 -4.00
CA ALA A 75 -1.26 7.00 -3.31
C ALA A 75 -1.96 8.36 -3.34
N ALA A 76 -3.25 8.33 -3.67
CA ALA A 76 -4.14 9.47 -3.69
C ALA A 76 -5.23 9.24 -2.65
N ARG A 77 -5.34 10.18 -1.71
CA ARG A 77 -6.44 10.26 -0.75
C ARG A 77 -7.48 11.24 -1.27
N PHE A 78 -8.74 10.83 -1.22
CA PHE A 78 -9.88 11.68 -1.51
C PHE A 78 -11.05 11.36 -0.57
N THR A 79 -12.00 12.28 -0.47
CA THR A 79 -13.22 12.07 0.31
C THR A 79 -14.38 11.85 -0.66
N GLU A 80 -15.01 10.67 -0.60
CA GLU A 80 -16.21 10.33 -1.38
C GLU A 80 -17.34 10.07 -0.41
N GLU A 81 -18.48 10.77 -0.55
CA GLU A 81 -19.68 10.58 0.28
C GLU A 81 -19.46 10.73 1.81
N GLY A 82 -18.38 11.41 2.23
CA GLY A 82 -18.01 11.58 3.64
C GLY A 82 -17.04 10.53 4.18
N GLU A 83 -16.67 9.54 3.36
CA GLU A 83 -15.67 8.53 3.67
C GLU A 83 -14.32 8.87 3.04
N ALA A 84 -13.24 8.74 3.81
CA ALA A 84 -11.89 8.97 3.32
C ALA A 84 -11.33 7.70 2.68
N LEU A 85 -11.21 7.71 1.36
CA LEU A 85 -10.67 6.59 0.57
C LEU A 85 -9.23 6.87 0.15
N VAL A 86 -8.46 5.80 0.00
CA VAL A 86 -7.10 5.85 -0.55
C VAL A 86 -6.98 4.87 -1.70
N GLU A 87 -6.68 5.41 -2.88
CA GLU A 87 -6.31 4.61 -4.04
C GLU A 87 -4.80 4.62 -4.22
N ALA A 88 -4.24 3.44 -4.44
CA ALA A 88 -2.80 3.25 -4.53
C ALA A 88 -2.41 2.43 -5.75
N GLU A 89 -1.44 2.95 -6.52
CA GLU A 89 -0.88 2.32 -7.72
C GLU A 89 0.65 2.23 -7.66
N LEU A 90 1.22 1.38 -8.51
CA LEU A 90 2.68 1.24 -8.61
C LEU A 90 3.32 2.51 -9.19
N ALA A 91 4.22 3.14 -8.42
CA ALA A 91 5.00 4.27 -8.92
C ALA A 91 6.24 3.76 -9.68
N ARG A 92 6.28 4.02 -10.98
CA ARG A 92 7.48 3.78 -11.81
C ARG A 92 8.61 4.76 -11.48
#